data_AF-A0A350UTY5-F1
#
_entry.id   AF-A0A350UTY5-F1
#
_cell.length_a   1.000
_cell.length_b   1.000
_cell.length_c   1.000
_cell.angle_alpha   90.00
_cell.angle_beta   90.00
_cell.angle_gamma   90.00
#
_symmetry.space_group_name_H-M   'P 1'
#
loop_
_entity.id
_entity.type
_entity.pdbx_description
1 polymer ?
#
loop_
_entity_poly.entity_id
_entity_poly.type
_entity_poly.pdbx_seq_one_letter_code
_entity_poly.pdbx_strand_id
1 'polypeptide(L)' 'MEESSDLLKLRRDKLDQLRAKGVNPYINRFKVKNDIGSLISEYSEKSKEELEEIGLECLVGGRMMTRRGHGKTTFCH' A
#
# COMPACT_ATOMS: atom_id res chain seq x y z
N MET A 1 -27.06 -0.25 -12.94
CA MET A 1 -26.94 0.10 -11.50
C MET A 1 -26.68 -1.18 -10.69
N GLU A 2 -25.68 -1.99 -11.10
CA GLU A 2 -25.39 -3.33 -10.55
C GLU A 2 -23.93 -3.48 -10.08
N GLU A 3 -22.97 -2.72 -10.65
CA GLU A 3 -21.53 -2.83 -10.32
C GLU A 3 -21.20 -2.67 -8.83
N SER A 4 -21.96 -1.86 -8.10
CA SER A 4 -21.75 -1.67 -6.65
C SER A 4 -21.98 -2.98 -5.86
N SER A 5 -22.97 -3.78 -6.29
CA SER A 5 -23.32 -5.05 -5.65
C SER A 5 -22.22 -6.09 -5.88
N ASP A 6 -21.71 -6.20 -7.11
CA ASP A 6 -20.65 -7.15 -7.45
C ASP A 6 -19.32 -6.80 -6.78
N LEU A 7 -18.98 -5.51 -6.71
CA LEU A 7 -17.81 -5.03 -5.97
C LEU A 7 -17.90 -5.35 -4.47
N LEU A 8 -19.08 -5.21 -3.86
CA LEU A 8 -19.32 -5.56 -2.46
C LEU A 8 -19.17 -7.07 -2.23
N LYS A 9 -19.75 -7.90 -3.11
CA LYS A 9 -19.60 -9.36 -3.05
C LYS A 9 -18.13 -9.78 -3.16
N LEU A 10 -17.40 -9.22 -4.12
CA LEU A 10 -15.99 -9.55 -4.35
C LEU A 10 -15.08 -9.12 -3.19
N ARG A 11 -15.41 -8.01 -2.51
CA ARG A 11 -14.71 -7.59 -1.29
C ARG A 11 -14.96 -8.54 -0.12
N ARG A 12 -16.20 -9.03 0.04
CA ARG A 12 -16.54 -10.02 1.07
C ARG A 12 -15.84 -11.35 0.81
N ASP A 13 -15.87 -11.84 -0.42
CA ASP A 13 -15.19 -13.08 -0.79
C ASP A 13 -13.69 -13.01 -0.49
N LYS A 14 -13.01 -11.90 -0.84
CA LYS A 14 -11.61 -11.69 -0.46
C LYS A 14 -11.38 -11.68 1.05
N LEU A 15 -12.31 -11.12 1.82
CA LEU A 15 -12.22 -11.09 3.29
C LEU A 15 -12.34 -12.52 3.85
N ASP A 16 -13.26 -13.32 3.32
CA ASP A 16 -13.43 -14.72 3.71
C ASP A 16 -12.23 -15.58 3.30
N GLN A 17 -11.64 -15.34 2.12
CA GLN A 17 -10.38 -15.99 1.71
C GLN A 17 -9.21 -15.67 2.66
N LEU A 18 -9.10 -14.42 3.14
CA LEU A 18 -8.08 -14.04 4.12
C LEU A 18 -8.30 -14.77 5.45
N ARG A 19 -9.54 -14.85 5.91
CA ARG A 19 -9.92 -15.61 7.12
C ARG A 19 -9.63 -17.11 6.96
N ALA A 20 -9.94 -17.69 5.81
CA ALA A 20 -9.68 -19.11 5.51
C ALA A 20 -8.17 -19.43 5.51
N LYS A 21 -7.32 -18.46 5.12
CA LYS A 21 -5.85 -18.56 5.23
C LYS A 21 -5.33 -18.35 6.65
N GLY A 22 -6.19 -18.12 7.64
CA GLY A 22 -5.80 -17.83 9.03
C GLY A 22 -5.20 -16.43 9.23
N VAL A 23 -5.29 -15.55 8.23
CA VAL A 23 -4.79 -14.17 8.31
C VAL A 23 -5.91 -13.29 8.84
N ASN A 24 -5.70 -12.65 10.00
CA ASN A 24 -6.65 -11.66 10.49
C ASN A 24 -6.67 -10.47 9.52
N PRO A 25 -7.81 -10.10 8.92
CA PRO A 25 -7.88 -8.98 7.98
C PRO A 25 -7.64 -7.61 8.64
N TYR A 26 -7.81 -7.48 9.95
CA TYR A 26 -7.65 -6.22 10.69
C TYR A 26 -6.48 -6.34 11.70
N ILE A 27 -5.26 -6.38 11.18
CA ILE A 27 -4.04 -6.47 11.98
C ILE A 27 -3.65 -5.08 12.47
N ASN A 28 -3.67 -4.88 13.79
CA ASN A 28 -3.21 -3.62 14.40
C ASN A 28 -1.75 -3.67 14.87
N ARG A 29 -0.91 -4.52 14.24
CA ARG A 29 0.51 -4.70 14.60
C ARG A 29 1.47 -3.96 13.67
N PHE A 30 0.98 -3.44 12.54
CA PHE A 30 1.83 -2.71 11.61
C PHE A 30 2.06 -1.29 12.14
N LYS A 31 3.24 -1.05 12.72
CA LYS A 31 3.65 0.27 13.19
C LYS A 31 4.39 0.99 12.07
N VAL A 32 3.72 1.95 11.45
CA VAL A 32 4.34 2.91 10.54
C VAL A 32 5.43 3.69 11.27
N LYS A 33 6.60 3.81 10.62
CA LYS A 33 7.75 4.56 11.14
C LYS A 33 7.87 5.92 10.47
N ASN A 34 7.45 6.03 9.22
CA ASN A 34 7.59 7.23 8.41
C ASN A 34 6.22 7.70 7.91
N ASP A 35 6.01 9.01 7.98
CA ASP A 35 4.85 9.66 7.35
C ASP A 35 5.18 10.04 5.90
N ILE A 36 4.23 9.81 4.99
CA ILE A 36 4.43 10.07 3.56
C ILE A 36 4.62 11.57 3.30
N GLY A 37 3.93 12.45 4.02
CA GLY A 37 4.07 13.89 3.87
C GLY A 37 5.46 14.37 4.25
N SER A 38 5.97 13.91 5.40
CA SER A 38 7.34 14.21 5.84
C SER A 38 8.39 13.71 4.85
N LEU A 39 8.24 12.49 4.33
CA LEU A 39 9.15 11.95 3.32
C LEU A 39 9.13 12.76 2.02
N ILE A 40 7.95 13.18 1.55
CA ILE A 40 7.89 14.01 0.35
C ILE A 40 8.60 15.34 0.60
N SER A 41 8.34 16.02 1.72
CA SER A 41 8.99 17.30 2.01
C SER A 41 10.51 17.21 2.19
N GLU A 42 11.03 16.16 2.84
CA GLU A 42 12.48 16.02 3.08
C GLU A 42 13.26 15.55 1.84
N TYR A 43 12.63 14.78 0.95
CA TYR A 43 13.32 14.08 -0.13
C TYR A 43 12.87 14.50 -1.53
N SER A 44 11.85 15.35 -1.69
CA SER A 44 11.40 15.80 -3.02
C SER A 44 12.44 16.61 -3.78
N GLU A 45 13.34 17.29 -3.06
CA GLU A 45 14.39 18.13 -3.65
C GLU A 45 15.70 17.37 -3.88
N LYS A 46 15.81 16.12 -3.41
CA LYS A 46 17.03 15.31 -3.55
C LYS A 46 17.07 14.62 -4.90
N SER A 47 18.28 14.53 -5.47
CA SER A 47 18.50 13.83 -6.72
C SER A 47 18.50 12.32 -6.53
N LYS A 48 18.26 11.57 -7.61
CA LYS A 48 18.24 10.09 -7.60
C LYS A 48 19.52 9.50 -6.98
N GLU A 49 20.66 10.07 -7.32
CA GLU A 49 21.99 9.65 -6.85
C GLU A 49 22.14 9.82 -5.33
N GLU A 50 21.65 10.93 -4.77
CA GLU A 50 21.66 11.18 -3.33
C GLU A 50 20.74 10.21 -2.58
N LEU A 51 19.57 9.87 -3.15
CA LEU A 51 18.65 8.90 -2.56
C LEU A 51 19.24 7.47 -2.56
N GLU A 52 19.96 7.11 -3.63
CA GLU A 52 20.65 5.82 -3.72
C GLU A 52 21.80 5.71 -2.70
N GLU A 53 22.55 6.80 -2.46
CA GLU A 53 23.66 6.81 -1.49
C GLU A 53 23.16 6.77 -0.02
N ILE A 54 22.03 7.42 0.27
CA ILE A 54 21.42 7.40 1.61
C ILE A 54 20.89 6.00 1.96
N GLY A 55 20.38 5.24 0.98
CA GLY A 55 19.90 3.87 1.19
C GLY A 55 18.79 3.75 2.25
N LEU A 56 17.91 4.76 2.35
CA LEU A 56 16.98 4.87 3.47
C LEU A 56 15.83 3.86 3.38
N GLU A 57 15.76 2.93 4.33
CA GLU A 57 14.62 2.05 4.48
C GLU A 57 13.46 2.76 5.19
N CYS A 58 12.39 3.02 4.44
CA CYS A 58 11.19 3.69 4.93
C CYS A 58 10.06 2.67 5.17
N LEU A 59 9.33 2.82 6.28
CA LEU A 59 8.16 2.00 6.57
C LEU A 59 6.91 2.88 6.67
N VAL A 60 6.15 2.88 5.58
CA VAL A 60 4.95 3.68 5.38
C VAL A 60 3.69 2.81 5.33
N GLY A 61 2.54 3.43 5.57
CA GLY A 61 1.25 2.77 5.63
C GLY A 61 0.16 3.79 5.32
N GLY A 62 -0.83 3.38 4.54
CA GLY A 62 -1.85 4.28 4.05
C GLY A 62 -2.95 3.56 3.30
N ARG A 63 -3.88 4.34 2.74
CA ARG A 63 -4.96 3.83 1.91
C ARG A 63 -4.47 3.69 0.47
N MET A 64 -4.60 2.50 -0.10
CA MET A 64 -4.34 2.30 -1.53
C MET A 64 -5.42 3.02 -2.34
N MET A 65 -5.01 4.05 -3.09
CA MET A 65 -5.91 4.87 -3.89
C MET A 65 -5.96 4.38 -5.33
N THR A 66 -4.79 4.11 -5.92
CA THR A 66 -4.68 3.57 -7.27
C THR A 66 -3.68 2.44 -7.31
N ARG A 67 -3.92 1.48 -8.20
CA ARG A 67 -3.02 0.35 -8.43
C ARG A 67 -2.90 0.11 -9.92
N ARG A 68 -1.67 0.20 -10.44
CA ARG A 68 -1.33 -0.06 -11.85
C ARG A 68 -0.38 -1.23 -11.93
N GLY A 69 -0.86 -2.35 -12.45
CA GLY A 69 -0.05 -3.55 -12.67
C GLY A 69 0.59 -3.52 -14.05
N HIS A 70 1.90 -3.75 -14.10
CA HIS A 70 2.72 -3.95 -15.30
C HIS A 70 3.37 -5.34 -15.23
N GLY A 71 2.55 -6.40 -15.33
CA GLY A 71 3.01 -7.79 -15.29
C GLY A 71 3.65 -8.16 -13.96
N LYS A 72 5.00 -8.21 -13.92
CA LYS A 72 5.79 -8.53 -12.72
C LYS A 72 5.98 -7.34 -11.77
N THR A 73 5.69 -6.12 -12.21
CA THR A 73 5.84 -4.90 -11.40
C THR A 73 4.47 -4.28 -11.15
N THR A 74 4.23 -3.77 -9.95
CA THR A 74 2.98 -3.04 -9.64
C THR A 74 3.32 -1.73 -8.97
N PHE A 75 2.70 -0.66 -9.44
CA PHE A 75 2.78 0.68 -8.86
C PHE A 75 1.49 0.98 -8.11
N CYS A 76 1.63 1.49 -6.90
CA CYS A 76 0.51 1.89 -6.05
C CYS A 76 0.76 3.33 -5.57
N HIS A 77 -0.33 4.09 -5.46
CA HIS A 77 -0.37 5.34 -4.71
C HIS A 77 -1.16 5.13 -3.42
#